data_AF-A0AAV7M8M7-F1
#
_entry.id   AF-A0AAV7M8M7-F1
#
_cell.length_a   1.000
_cell.length_b   1.000
_cell.length_c   1.000
_cell.angle_alpha   90.00
_cell.angle_beta   90.00
_cell.angle_gamma   90.00
#
_symmetry.space_group_name_H-M   'P 1'
#
loop_
_entity.id
_entity.type
_entity.pdbx_description
1 polymer ?
#
loop_
_entity_poly.entity_id
_entity_poly.type
_entity_poly.pdbx_seq_one_letter_code
_entity_poly.pdbx_strand_id
1 'polypeptide(L)'
;MKDIGVTNHFKNVLDKLYSLFATSVKNRLELKECAEALDIQLCRIGRVLDTRWVASSFRTVEPIWNAYPALCKHFTNAAEDGFRDSSTRNMYTGLGRRLASIQFVANLGLMYDALQELSELSLELQKCDSTIIDAHRAICRQIAVFEAMVDRQGNHFSQCKKAIEQNIFQGVVLHKGKITDKINEQGQFFSSLAKNLRHRLLSTGGTISNDRKAEYDILISEVKVLYKQYWPDELPALYGESDIEPLCKRFNNGSRQTICAYREYKESGSKEIKRQFKELLIALHTIAISIAECERGFSQMNLICTSTRASLLTETTSSLMFLNLVGPPFRRFNPIPYVQSWLAKGRGRAHDSRSKA
;
A
#
# COMPACT_ATOMS: atom_id res chain seq x y z
N MET A 1 4.88 -12.21 -20.50
CA MET A 1 4.24 -11.28 -21.45
C MET A 1 2.73 -11.47 -21.57
N LYS A 2 2.20 -12.70 -21.68
CA LYS A 2 0.74 -12.94 -21.78
C LYS A 2 -0.07 -12.35 -20.61
N ASP A 3 0.37 -12.53 -19.36
CA ASP A 3 -0.35 -12.01 -18.18
C ASP A 3 -0.48 -10.48 -18.13
N ILE A 4 0.51 -9.76 -18.65
CA ILE A 4 0.50 -8.29 -18.66
C ILE A 4 -0.59 -7.79 -19.62
N GLY A 5 -0.72 -8.42 -20.80
CA GLY A 5 -1.75 -8.07 -21.77
C GLY A 5 -3.18 -8.27 -21.22
N VAL A 6 -3.41 -9.38 -20.53
CA VAL A 6 -4.74 -9.67 -19.96
C VAL A 6 -5.04 -8.81 -18.73
N THR A 7 -4.05 -8.58 -17.87
CA THR A 7 -4.19 -7.65 -16.74
C THR A 7 -4.53 -6.24 -17.23
N ASN A 8 -3.95 -5.81 -18.36
CA ASN A 8 -4.30 -4.54 -19.00
C ASN A 8 -5.74 -4.55 -19.54
N HIS A 9 -6.24 -5.66 -20.09
CA HIS A 9 -7.64 -5.77 -20.49
C HIS A 9 -8.61 -5.62 -19.32
N PHE A 10 -8.31 -6.25 -18.19
CA PHE A 10 -9.07 -6.09 -16.95
C PHE A 10 -9.04 -4.64 -16.47
N LYS A 11 -7.84 -4.04 -16.38
CA LYS A 11 -7.65 -2.64 -16.02
C LYS A 11 -8.48 -1.69 -16.89
N ASN A 12 -8.45 -1.87 -18.20
CA ASN A 12 -9.20 -1.03 -19.14
C ASN A 12 -10.72 -1.07 -18.90
N VAL A 13 -11.27 -2.21 -18.44
CA VAL A 13 -12.69 -2.26 -18.03
C VAL A 13 -12.92 -1.37 -16.82
N LEU A 14 -12.09 -1.53 -15.79
CA LEU A 14 -12.25 -0.78 -14.55
C LEU A 14 -12.03 0.72 -14.74
N ASP A 15 -11.10 1.13 -15.60
CA ASP A 15 -10.89 2.54 -15.97
C ASP A 15 -12.09 3.11 -16.74
N LYS A 16 -12.76 2.28 -17.56
CA LYS A 16 -14.01 2.67 -18.22
C LYS A 16 -15.15 2.83 -17.21
N LEU A 17 -15.26 1.94 -16.23
CA LEU A 17 -16.22 2.08 -15.12
C LEU A 17 -15.94 3.37 -14.33
N TYR A 18 -14.68 3.59 -13.95
CA TYR A 18 -14.28 4.81 -13.25
C TYR A 18 -14.67 6.05 -14.04
N SER A 19 -14.30 6.14 -15.32
CA SER A 19 -14.60 7.31 -16.14
C SER A 19 -16.11 7.55 -16.28
N LEU A 20 -16.93 6.50 -16.41
CA LEU A 20 -18.39 6.64 -16.50
C LEU A 20 -19.04 7.23 -15.25
N PHE A 21 -18.57 6.85 -14.06
CA PHE A 21 -19.16 7.29 -12.80
C PHE A 21 -18.45 8.51 -12.20
N ALA A 22 -17.16 8.70 -12.44
CA ALA A 22 -16.42 9.86 -11.93
C ALA A 22 -16.77 11.15 -12.67
N THR A 23 -17.15 11.07 -13.95
CA THR A 23 -17.42 12.25 -14.79
C THR A 23 -18.89 12.63 -14.87
N SER A 24 -19.82 11.73 -14.55
CA SER A 24 -21.27 11.95 -14.70
C SER A 24 -22.01 11.80 -13.37
N VAL A 25 -22.59 12.91 -12.89
CA VAL A 25 -23.47 12.90 -11.71
C VAL A 25 -24.71 12.05 -11.99
N LYS A 26 -25.28 12.16 -13.19
CA LYS A 26 -26.45 11.38 -13.62
C LYS A 26 -26.21 9.88 -13.49
N ASN A 27 -25.10 9.38 -14.05
CA ASN A 27 -24.79 7.95 -13.99
C ASN A 27 -24.58 7.46 -12.55
N ARG A 28 -24.02 8.30 -11.65
CA ARG A 28 -23.91 7.95 -10.23
C ARG A 28 -25.26 7.83 -9.54
N LEU A 29 -26.19 8.72 -9.86
CA LEU A 29 -27.55 8.68 -9.29
C LEU A 29 -28.30 7.43 -9.80
N GLU A 30 -28.24 7.15 -11.09
CA GLU A 30 -28.86 5.95 -11.69
C GLU A 30 -28.27 4.66 -11.10
N LEU A 31 -26.95 4.61 -10.86
CA LEU A 31 -26.32 3.48 -10.18
C LEU A 31 -26.77 3.38 -8.72
N LYS A 32 -26.93 4.51 -8.02
CA LYS A 32 -27.40 4.56 -6.63
C LYS A 32 -28.82 4.03 -6.50
N GLU A 33 -29.72 4.41 -7.41
CA GLU A 33 -31.08 3.87 -7.47
C GLU A 33 -31.08 2.35 -7.70
N CYS A 34 -30.22 1.85 -8.59
CA CYS A 34 -30.08 0.42 -8.82
C CYS A 34 -29.57 -0.34 -7.59
N ALA A 35 -28.65 0.27 -6.83
CA ALA A 35 -28.09 -0.31 -5.62
C ALA A 35 -29.07 -0.28 -4.45
N GLU A 36 -29.79 0.82 -4.25
CA GLU A 36 -30.86 0.94 -3.25
C GLU A 36 -31.96 -0.09 -3.49
N ALA A 37 -32.35 -0.30 -4.75
CA ALA A 37 -33.33 -1.33 -5.12
C ALA A 37 -32.84 -2.77 -4.90
N LEU A 38 -31.55 -2.98 -4.63
CA LEU A 38 -30.95 -4.28 -4.32
C LEU A 38 -30.42 -4.35 -2.87
N ASP A 39 -30.69 -3.32 -2.05
CA ASP A 39 -30.16 -3.17 -0.69
C ASP A 39 -28.62 -3.24 -0.60
N ILE A 40 -27.94 -2.60 -1.56
CA ILE A 40 -26.48 -2.59 -1.67
C ILE A 40 -25.94 -1.21 -1.30
N GLN A 41 -25.01 -1.19 -0.35
CA GLN A 41 -24.26 0.02 -0.01
C GLN A 41 -23.15 0.29 -1.05
N LEU A 42 -23.25 1.40 -1.77
CA LEU A 42 -22.23 1.80 -2.74
C LEU A 42 -21.03 2.49 -2.09
N CYS A 43 -19.85 1.94 -2.35
CA CYS A 43 -18.58 2.61 -2.14
C CYS A 43 -18.13 3.32 -3.43
N ARG A 44 -17.29 4.36 -3.31
CA ARG A 44 -16.78 5.10 -4.47
C ARG A 44 -15.89 4.20 -5.34
N ILE A 45 -16.23 4.07 -6.61
CA ILE A 45 -15.40 3.39 -7.61
C ILE A 45 -14.17 4.27 -7.91
N GLY A 46 -12.98 3.74 -7.63
CA GLY A 46 -11.69 4.38 -7.92
C GLY A 46 -11.06 3.88 -9.23
N ARG A 47 -9.74 4.11 -9.39
CA ARG A 47 -8.93 3.57 -10.49
C ARG A 47 -8.04 2.43 -9.98
N VAL A 48 -7.72 1.48 -10.85
CA VAL A 48 -6.87 0.31 -10.53
C VAL A 48 -5.58 0.38 -11.32
N LEU A 49 -4.46 0.03 -10.70
CA LEU A 49 -3.12 -0.03 -11.33
C LEU A 49 -2.64 1.30 -11.95
N ASP A 50 -3.28 2.42 -11.60
CA ASP A 50 -2.94 3.79 -12.02
C ASP A 50 -2.16 4.56 -10.93
N THR A 51 -2.39 4.18 -9.66
CA THR A 51 -1.75 4.80 -8.50
C THR A 51 -0.62 3.92 -7.96
N ARG A 52 0.39 4.54 -7.36
CA ARG A 52 1.59 3.84 -6.86
C ARG A 52 1.33 2.81 -5.77
N TRP A 53 0.15 2.84 -5.14
CA TRP A 53 -0.20 1.96 -4.03
C TRP A 53 -1.17 0.87 -4.45
N VAL A 54 -0.76 -0.39 -4.26
CA VAL A 54 -1.64 -1.53 -4.53
C VAL A 54 -2.88 -1.52 -3.64
N ALA A 55 -2.78 -1.01 -2.41
CA ALA A 55 -3.94 -0.83 -1.52
C ALA A 55 -5.04 0.08 -2.12
N SER A 56 -4.67 1.07 -2.93
CA SER A 56 -5.65 1.91 -3.66
C SER A 56 -6.39 1.12 -4.74
N SER A 57 -5.69 0.19 -5.40
CA SER A 57 -6.27 -0.72 -6.38
C SER A 57 -7.27 -1.67 -5.72
N PHE A 58 -6.94 -2.22 -4.54
CA PHE A 58 -7.87 -3.06 -3.78
C PHE A 58 -9.14 -2.30 -3.36
N ARG A 59 -8.99 -1.06 -2.86
CA ARG A 59 -10.12 -0.14 -2.54
C ARG A 59 -11.02 0.19 -3.73
N THR A 60 -10.66 -0.20 -4.95
CA THR A 60 -11.50 -0.07 -6.13
C THR A 60 -12.13 -1.41 -6.52
N VAL A 61 -11.39 -2.51 -6.45
CA VAL A 61 -11.90 -3.85 -6.80
C VAL A 61 -12.96 -4.31 -5.82
N GLU A 62 -12.79 -4.05 -4.52
CA GLU A 62 -13.78 -4.42 -3.49
C GLU A 62 -15.15 -3.75 -3.70
N PRO A 63 -15.26 -2.42 -3.90
CA PRO A 63 -16.53 -1.79 -4.27
C PRO A 63 -17.17 -2.35 -5.53
N ILE A 64 -16.37 -2.71 -6.54
CA ILE A 64 -16.89 -3.26 -7.80
C ILE A 64 -17.43 -4.68 -7.58
N TRP A 65 -16.76 -5.48 -6.74
CA TRP A 65 -17.26 -6.78 -6.32
C TRP A 65 -18.60 -6.67 -5.59
N ASN A 66 -18.72 -5.74 -4.63
CA ASN A 66 -19.93 -5.55 -3.85
C ASN A 66 -21.07 -4.93 -4.67
N ALA A 67 -20.75 -4.02 -5.59
CA ALA A 67 -21.74 -3.34 -6.44
C ALA A 67 -22.02 -4.08 -7.76
N TYR A 68 -21.45 -5.26 -7.98
CA TYR A 68 -21.53 -5.99 -9.25
C TYR A 68 -22.97 -6.15 -9.81
N PRO A 69 -23.97 -6.60 -9.03
CA PRO A 69 -25.33 -6.75 -9.55
C PRO A 69 -25.99 -5.39 -9.83
N ALA A 70 -25.69 -4.36 -9.02
CA ALA A 70 -26.18 -3.00 -9.26
C ALA A 70 -25.59 -2.42 -10.56
N LEU A 71 -24.29 -2.66 -10.81
CA LEU A 71 -23.63 -2.28 -12.05
C LEU A 71 -24.27 -2.97 -13.27
N CYS A 72 -24.50 -4.28 -13.18
CA CYS A 72 -25.14 -5.02 -14.27
C CYS A 72 -26.57 -4.53 -14.52
N LYS A 73 -27.36 -4.33 -13.47
CA LYS A 73 -28.72 -3.78 -13.56
C LYS A 73 -28.74 -2.39 -14.21
N HIS A 74 -27.84 -1.50 -13.78
CA HIS A 74 -27.71 -0.18 -14.38
C HIS A 74 -27.39 -0.24 -15.87
N PHE A 75 -26.47 -1.12 -16.29
CA PHE A 75 -26.13 -1.26 -17.72
C PHE A 75 -27.27 -1.86 -18.54
N THR A 76 -28.03 -2.81 -18.01
CA THR A 76 -29.23 -3.32 -18.67
C THR A 76 -30.26 -2.20 -18.87
N ASN A 77 -30.60 -1.47 -17.79
CA ASN A 77 -31.56 -0.36 -17.86
C ASN A 77 -31.11 0.73 -18.86
N ALA A 78 -29.83 1.12 -18.82
CA ALA A 78 -29.29 2.14 -19.71
C ALA A 78 -29.15 1.68 -21.18
N ALA A 79 -29.04 0.37 -21.42
CA ALA A 79 -29.06 -0.20 -22.78
C ALA A 79 -30.46 -0.24 -23.39
N GLU A 80 -31.49 -0.37 -22.55
CA GLU A 80 -32.90 -0.44 -22.96
C GLU A 80 -33.60 0.94 -22.97
N ASP A 81 -32.97 1.97 -22.40
CA ASP A 81 -33.47 3.34 -22.32
C ASP A 81 -33.64 4.00 -23.71
N GLY A 82 -34.89 4.04 -24.19
CA GLY A 82 -35.26 4.61 -25.48
C GLY A 82 -34.97 6.11 -25.64
N PHE A 83 -34.69 6.84 -24.56
CA PHE A 83 -34.30 8.25 -24.61
C PHE A 83 -32.81 8.45 -24.89
N ARG A 84 -32.00 7.38 -24.87
CA ARG A 84 -30.56 7.42 -25.19
C ARG A 84 -30.33 7.12 -26.67
N ASP A 85 -29.33 7.81 -27.23
CA ASP A 85 -28.90 7.54 -28.60
C ASP A 85 -28.39 6.10 -28.77
N SER A 86 -28.44 5.60 -30.00
CA SER A 86 -28.04 4.24 -30.33
C SER A 86 -26.58 3.92 -29.96
N SER A 87 -25.67 4.89 -30.08
CA SER A 87 -24.26 4.69 -29.73
C SER A 87 -24.08 4.48 -28.23
N THR A 88 -24.73 5.32 -27.41
CA THR A 88 -24.71 5.18 -25.95
C THR A 88 -25.34 3.87 -25.49
N ARG A 89 -26.48 3.48 -26.07
CA ARG A 89 -27.11 2.19 -25.75
C ARG A 89 -26.19 1.02 -26.09
N ASN A 90 -25.59 1.02 -27.28
CA ASN A 90 -24.64 -0.02 -27.70
C ASN A 90 -23.40 -0.08 -26.79
N MET A 91 -22.91 1.06 -26.29
CA MET A 91 -21.82 1.09 -25.30
C MET A 91 -22.22 0.36 -24.02
N TYR A 92 -23.40 0.64 -23.45
CA TYR A 92 -23.89 -0.02 -22.24
C TYR A 92 -24.15 -1.51 -22.45
N THR A 93 -24.74 -1.91 -23.58
CA THR A 93 -24.87 -3.32 -23.97
C THR A 93 -23.51 -4.02 -24.00
N GLY A 94 -22.50 -3.39 -24.61
CA GLY A 94 -21.15 -3.93 -24.67
C GLY A 94 -20.49 -4.09 -23.29
N LEU A 95 -20.69 -3.11 -22.40
CA LEU A 95 -20.19 -3.17 -21.02
C LEU A 95 -20.87 -4.26 -20.20
N GLY A 96 -22.20 -4.35 -20.26
CA GLY A 96 -22.98 -5.40 -19.60
C GLY A 96 -22.54 -6.80 -20.02
N ARG A 97 -22.39 -7.04 -21.33
CA ARG A 97 -21.85 -8.31 -21.86
C ARG A 97 -20.43 -8.58 -21.38
N ARG A 98 -19.59 -7.55 -21.23
CA ARG A 98 -18.22 -7.75 -20.74
C ARG A 98 -18.21 -8.16 -19.27
N LEU A 99 -19.03 -7.52 -18.43
CA LEU A 99 -19.16 -7.85 -17.00
C LEU A 99 -19.79 -9.24 -16.78
N ALA A 100 -20.74 -9.64 -17.63
CA ALA A 100 -21.38 -10.96 -17.59
C ALA A 100 -20.56 -12.10 -18.23
N SER A 101 -19.36 -11.79 -18.73
CA SER A 101 -18.50 -12.83 -19.32
C SER A 101 -17.84 -13.68 -18.23
N ILE A 102 -17.79 -15.00 -18.47
CA ILE A 102 -17.11 -15.97 -17.60
C ILE A 102 -15.66 -15.56 -17.33
N GLN A 103 -14.96 -15.06 -18.35
CA GLN A 103 -13.56 -14.63 -18.24
C GLN A 103 -13.41 -13.41 -17.33
N PHE A 104 -14.30 -12.43 -17.41
CA PHE A 104 -14.25 -11.26 -16.53
C PHE A 104 -14.50 -11.65 -15.08
N VAL A 105 -15.52 -12.48 -14.81
CA VAL A 105 -15.83 -12.94 -13.44
C VAL A 105 -14.67 -13.74 -12.85
N ALA A 106 -14.07 -14.65 -13.63
CA ALA A 106 -12.87 -15.38 -13.18
C ALA A 106 -11.70 -14.45 -12.85
N ASN A 107 -11.44 -13.45 -13.71
CA ASN A 107 -10.39 -12.46 -13.46
C ASN A 107 -10.71 -11.59 -12.25
N LEU A 108 -11.97 -11.21 -12.05
CA LEU A 108 -12.39 -10.39 -10.93
C LEU A 108 -12.09 -11.10 -9.61
N GLY A 109 -12.45 -12.39 -9.47
CA GLY A 109 -12.13 -13.17 -8.28
C GLY A 109 -10.62 -13.33 -8.06
N LEU A 110 -9.88 -13.64 -9.13
CA LEU A 110 -8.41 -13.80 -9.06
C LEU A 110 -7.70 -12.51 -8.64
N MET A 111 -8.09 -11.38 -9.25
CA MET A 111 -7.54 -10.07 -8.94
C MET A 111 -7.95 -9.60 -7.56
N TYR A 112 -9.16 -9.94 -7.09
CA TYR A 112 -9.59 -9.63 -5.73
C TYR A 112 -8.65 -10.28 -4.72
N ASP A 113 -8.51 -11.61 -4.78
CA ASP A 113 -7.67 -12.35 -3.83
C ASP A 113 -6.21 -11.85 -3.85
N ALA A 114 -5.66 -11.58 -5.03
CA ALA A 114 -4.28 -11.09 -5.15
C ALA A 114 -4.09 -9.64 -4.67
N LEU A 115 -5.03 -8.75 -4.98
CA LEU A 115 -4.94 -7.35 -4.55
C LEU A 115 -5.20 -7.20 -3.05
N GLN A 116 -6.04 -8.06 -2.46
CA GLN A 116 -6.25 -8.10 -1.02
C GLN A 116 -4.94 -8.39 -0.29
N GLU A 117 -4.29 -9.51 -0.63
CA GLU A 117 -2.99 -9.91 -0.09
C GLU A 117 -1.91 -8.83 -0.27
N LEU A 118 -1.78 -8.29 -1.48
CA LEU A 118 -0.83 -7.20 -1.74
C LEU A 118 -1.17 -5.90 -0.99
N SER A 119 -2.46 -5.63 -0.71
CA SER A 119 -2.87 -4.43 0.01
C SER A 119 -2.43 -4.48 1.48
N GLU A 120 -2.51 -5.64 2.11
CA GLU A 120 -2.09 -5.85 3.49
C GLU A 120 -0.58 -5.68 3.62
N LEU A 121 0.20 -6.33 2.75
CA LEU A 121 1.65 -6.11 2.66
C LEU A 121 1.97 -4.63 2.43
N SER A 122 1.26 -3.98 1.51
CA SER A 122 1.50 -2.57 1.19
C SER A 122 1.28 -1.65 2.39
N LEU A 123 0.24 -1.89 3.19
CA LEU A 123 -0.03 -1.11 4.39
C LEU A 123 1.01 -1.34 5.49
N GLU A 124 1.51 -2.58 5.64
CA GLU A 124 2.57 -2.90 6.59
C GLU A 124 3.89 -2.20 6.26
N LEU A 125 4.27 -2.16 4.97
CA LEU A 125 5.47 -1.46 4.49
C LEU A 125 5.36 0.08 4.54
N GLN A 126 4.16 0.62 4.75
CA GLN A 126 3.90 2.06 4.86
C GLN A 126 3.96 2.59 6.30
N LYS A 127 4.11 1.72 7.30
CA LYS A 127 4.26 2.12 8.71
C LYS A 127 5.51 2.98 8.89
N CYS A 128 5.40 4.04 9.70
CA CYS A 128 6.47 5.02 9.91
C CYS A 128 7.65 4.48 10.72
N ASP A 129 7.41 3.44 11.51
CA ASP A 129 8.38 2.76 12.36
C ASP A 129 8.88 1.43 11.74
N SER A 130 8.58 1.18 10.46
CA SER A 130 8.98 -0.05 9.79
C SER A 130 10.50 -0.11 9.63
N THR A 131 11.11 -1.16 10.13
CA THR A 131 12.55 -1.42 9.99
C THR A 131 12.83 -2.28 8.76
N ILE A 132 14.10 -2.32 8.32
CA ILE A 132 14.51 -3.18 7.19
C ILE A 132 14.22 -4.66 7.47
N ILE A 133 14.31 -5.10 8.73
CA ILE A 133 14.05 -6.49 9.08
C ILE A 133 12.55 -6.81 9.09
N ASP A 134 11.70 -5.86 9.46
CA ASP A 134 10.26 -6.02 9.42
C ASP A 134 9.76 -6.05 7.97
N ALA A 135 10.31 -5.16 7.13
CA ALA A 135 10.04 -5.15 5.70
C ALA A 135 10.45 -6.46 5.02
N HIS A 136 11.67 -6.94 5.29
CA HIS A 136 12.16 -8.22 4.79
C HIS A 136 11.23 -9.37 5.19
N ARG A 137 10.88 -9.44 6.47
CA ARG A 137 9.98 -10.48 7.00
C ARG A 137 8.61 -10.45 6.35
N ALA A 138 8.00 -9.27 6.22
CA ALA A 138 6.69 -9.09 5.63
C ALA A 138 6.68 -9.55 4.16
N ILE A 139 7.71 -9.18 3.38
CA ILE A 139 7.82 -9.59 1.98
C ILE A 139 8.08 -11.10 1.84
N CYS A 140 8.99 -11.66 2.64
CA CYS A 140 9.23 -13.11 2.66
C CYS A 140 7.98 -13.91 3.03
N ARG A 141 7.22 -13.45 4.03
CA ARG A 141 5.93 -14.03 4.40
C ARG A 141 4.96 -13.98 3.22
N GLN A 142 4.83 -12.83 2.54
CA GLN A 142 3.93 -12.70 1.41
C GLN A 142 4.31 -13.59 0.23
N ILE A 143 5.61 -13.74 -0.03
CA ILE A 143 6.12 -14.69 -1.04
C ILE A 143 5.67 -16.11 -0.71
N ALA A 144 5.84 -16.55 0.54
CA ALA A 144 5.41 -17.87 0.97
C ALA A 144 3.89 -18.06 0.87
N VAL A 145 3.10 -17.02 1.17
CA VAL A 145 1.65 -17.04 0.98
C VAL A 145 1.30 -17.23 -0.50
N PHE A 146 1.91 -16.47 -1.42
CA PHE A 146 1.65 -16.65 -2.85
C PHE A 146 2.10 -18.00 -3.39
N GLU A 147 3.15 -18.60 -2.85
CA GLU A 147 3.52 -19.97 -3.18
C GLU A 147 2.47 -20.97 -2.70
N ALA A 148 1.96 -20.82 -1.49
CA ALA A 148 0.86 -21.66 -1.00
C ALA A 148 -0.43 -21.47 -1.83
N MET A 149 -0.68 -20.26 -2.34
CA MET A 149 -1.81 -19.96 -3.24
C MET A 149 -1.65 -20.52 -4.65
N VAL A 150 -0.51 -21.14 -4.99
CA VAL A 150 -0.38 -21.92 -6.23
C VAL A 150 -1.28 -23.15 -6.16
N ASP A 151 -1.28 -23.83 -5.02
CA ASP A 151 -2.04 -25.06 -4.79
C ASP A 151 -3.40 -24.80 -4.13
N ARG A 152 -3.46 -23.81 -3.24
CA ARG A 152 -4.68 -23.45 -2.51
C ARG A 152 -5.44 -22.33 -3.22
N GLN A 153 -6.71 -22.59 -3.56
CA GLN A 153 -7.56 -21.59 -4.19
C GLN A 153 -7.90 -20.44 -3.22
N GLY A 154 -7.84 -19.22 -3.74
CA GLY A 154 -8.34 -18.04 -3.04
C GLY A 154 -9.85 -18.08 -2.88
N ASN A 155 -10.36 -17.38 -1.86
CA ASN A 155 -11.77 -17.46 -1.49
C ASN A 155 -12.68 -16.92 -2.61
N HIS A 156 -12.33 -15.76 -3.17
CA HIS A 156 -13.16 -15.09 -4.18
C HIS A 156 -13.06 -15.81 -5.53
N PHE A 157 -11.86 -16.28 -5.90
CA PHE A 157 -11.70 -17.10 -7.09
C PHE A 157 -12.49 -18.42 -7.00
N SER A 158 -12.51 -19.06 -5.83
CA SER A 158 -13.32 -20.26 -5.59
C SER A 158 -14.82 -19.98 -5.72
N GLN A 159 -15.31 -18.85 -5.21
CA GLN A 159 -16.70 -18.41 -5.37
C GLN A 159 -17.04 -18.18 -6.85
N CYS A 160 -16.18 -17.48 -7.59
CA CYS A 160 -16.34 -17.26 -9.02
C CYS A 160 -16.37 -18.59 -9.79
N LYS A 161 -15.51 -19.55 -9.45
CA LYS A 161 -15.48 -20.86 -10.12
C LYS A 161 -16.82 -21.60 -9.97
N LYS A 162 -17.37 -21.65 -8.74
CA LYS A 162 -18.70 -22.24 -8.47
C LYS A 162 -19.82 -21.51 -9.24
N ALA A 163 -19.78 -20.19 -9.25
CA ALA A 163 -20.74 -19.37 -9.99
C ALA A 163 -20.67 -19.60 -11.51
N ILE A 164 -19.47 -19.79 -12.05
CA ILE A 164 -19.25 -20.12 -13.46
C ILE A 164 -19.82 -21.50 -13.80
N GLU A 165 -19.63 -22.50 -12.93
CA GLU A 165 -20.24 -23.84 -13.10
C GLU A 165 -21.78 -23.77 -13.10
N GLN A 166 -22.35 -22.86 -12.31
CA GLN A 166 -23.79 -22.59 -12.24
C GLN A 166 -24.30 -21.64 -13.34
N ASN A 167 -23.41 -21.07 -14.17
CA ASN A 167 -23.70 -20.00 -15.14
C ASN A 167 -24.39 -18.75 -14.54
N ILE A 168 -24.28 -18.51 -13.23
CA ILE A 168 -24.89 -17.36 -12.56
C ILE A 168 -23.91 -16.84 -11.51
N PHE A 169 -23.61 -15.53 -11.55
CA PHE A 169 -22.82 -14.85 -10.54
C PHE A 169 -23.60 -13.66 -9.98
N GLN A 170 -23.84 -13.67 -8.66
CA GLN A 170 -24.60 -12.63 -7.94
C GLN A 170 -25.93 -12.26 -8.64
N GLY A 171 -26.66 -13.26 -9.14
CA GLY A 171 -27.95 -13.07 -9.83
C GLY A 171 -27.86 -12.70 -11.31
N VAL A 172 -26.66 -12.57 -11.88
CA VAL A 172 -26.45 -12.26 -13.31
C VAL A 172 -26.10 -13.53 -14.07
N VAL A 173 -26.84 -13.81 -15.15
CA VAL A 173 -26.58 -14.95 -16.03
C VAL A 173 -25.32 -14.71 -16.84
N LEU A 174 -24.42 -15.68 -16.82
CA LEU A 174 -23.11 -15.60 -17.46
C LEU A 174 -23.13 -16.14 -18.89
N HIS A 175 -22.23 -15.62 -19.72
CA HIS A 175 -21.98 -16.16 -21.05
C HIS A 175 -20.49 -16.33 -21.33
N LYS A 176 -20.18 -17.12 -22.38
CA LYS A 176 -18.80 -17.25 -22.86
C LYS A 176 -18.34 -15.92 -23.47
N GLY A 177 -17.25 -15.38 -22.96
CA GLY A 177 -16.50 -14.27 -23.56
C GLY A 177 -15.32 -14.74 -24.39
N LYS A 178 -14.42 -13.82 -24.74
CA LYS A 178 -13.21 -14.14 -25.50
C LYS A 178 -12.19 -14.83 -24.60
N ILE A 179 -11.67 -15.98 -25.02
CA ILE A 179 -10.68 -16.75 -24.25
C ILE A 179 -9.40 -15.93 -24.00
N THR A 180 -9.04 -15.04 -24.94
CA THR A 180 -7.90 -14.11 -24.81
C THR A 180 -7.99 -13.18 -23.62
N ASP A 181 -9.18 -12.99 -23.06
CA ASP A 181 -9.42 -12.08 -21.96
C ASP A 181 -9.28 -12.77 -20.60
N LYS A 182 -8.96 -14.08 -20.56
CA LYS A 182 -8.77 -14.84 -19.32
C LYS A 182 -7.33 -14.71 -18.84
N ILE A 183 -7.13 -14.29 -17.58
CA ILE A 183 -5.80 -14.34 -16.93
C ILE A 183 -5.35 -15.80 -16.90
N ASN A 184 -4.03 -16.04 -16.91
CA ASN A 184 -3.49 -17.40 -16.81
C ASN A 184 -4.09 -18.16 -15.61
N GLU A 185 -3.93 -19.48 -15.64
CA GLU A 185 -4.35 -20.32 -14.52
C GLU A 185 -3.81 -19.79 -13.19
N GLN A 186 -4.65 -19.87 -12.16
CA GLN A 186 -4.40 -19.30 -10.84
C GLN A 186 -2.97 -19.61 -10.34
N GLY A 187 -2.52 -20.86 -10.50
CA GLY A 187 -1.19 -21.29 -10.07
C GLY A 187 -0.05 -20.54 -10.77
N GLN A 188 -0.14 -20.34 -12.09
CA GLN A 188 0.85 -19.58 -12.85
C GLN A 188 0.86 -18.10 -12.46
N PHE A 189 -0.32 -17.54 -12.17
CA PHE A 189 -0.47 -16.16 -11.75
C PHE A 189 0.20 -15.89 -10.39
N PHE A 190 -0.11 -16.68 -9.35
CA PHE A 190 0.51 -16.51 -8.04
C PHE A 190 2.00 -16.89 -8.03
N SER A 191 2.41 -17.91 -8.78
CA SER A 191 3.83 -18.22 -8.98
C SER A 191 4.59 -17.03 -9.58
N SER A 192 3.98 -16.36 -10.56
CA SER A 192 4.54 -15.15 -11.16
C SER A 192 4.60 -14.00 -10.17
N LEU A 193 3.58 -13.78 -9.33
CA LEU A 193 3.60 -12.76 -8.28
C LEU A 193 4.71 -13.03 -7.26
N ALA A 194 4.84 -14.27 -6.76
CA ALA A 194 5.89 -14.68 -5.84
C ALA A 194 7.29 -14.43 -6.44
N LYS A 195 7.51 -14.82 -7.71
CA LYS A 195 8.77 -14.58 -8.42
C LYS A 195 9.07 -13.09 -8.57
N ASN A 196 8.07 -12.27 -8.90
CA ASN A 196 8.24 -10.82 -9.03
C ASN A 196 8.55 -10.15 -7.69
N LEU A 197 7.89 -10.55 -6.60
CA LEU A 197 8.20 -10.05 -5.26
C LEU A 197 9.63 -10.44 -4.85
N ARG A 198 10.04 -11.70 -5.07
CA ARG A 198 11.43 -12.14 -4.83
C ARG A 198 12.44 -11.31 -5.59
N HIS A 199 12.20 -11.06 -6.88
CA HIS A 199 13.11 -10.26 -7.68
C HIS A 199 13.18 -8.82 -7.15
N ARG A 200 12.04 -8.21 -6.77
CA ARG A 200 12.01 -6.81 -6.32
C ARG A 200 12.53 -6.60 -4.90
N LEU A 201 12.44 -7.61 -4.03
CA LEU A 201 13.07 -7.62 -2.70
C LEU A 201 14.59 -7.37 -2.78
N LEU A 202 15.18 -7.60 -3.95
CA LEU A 202 16.61 -7.61 -4.22
C LEU A 202 17.08 -6.46 -5.12
N SER A 203 16.21 -5.49 -5.43
CA SER A 203 16.51 -4.39 -6.35
C SER A 203 16.60 -3.03 -5.65
N THR A 204 17.81 -2.64 -5.27
CA THR A 204 18.22 -1.23 -5.24
C THR A 204 18.58 -0.80 -6.67
N GLY A 205 17.58 -0.33 -7.42
CA GLY A 205 17.76 0.17 -8.80
C GLY A 205 17.71 -0.91 -9.89
N GLY A 206 17.15 -0.55 -11.04
CA GLY A 206 16.84 -1.47 -12.14
C GLY A 206 18.08 -2.24 -12.65
N THR A 207 17.87 -3.54 -12.87
CA THR A 207 18.85 -4.57 -13.27
C THR A 207 19.65 -5.18 -12.12
N ILE A 208 19.28 -6.41 -11.77
CA ILE A 208 19.97 -7.23 -10.76
C ILE A 208 21.17 -7.89 -11.42
N SER A 209 22.38 -7.57 -10.97
CA SER A 209 23.48 -8.53 -11.03
C SER A 209 23.35 -9.50 -9.87
N ASN A 210 23.80 -10.75 -10.03
CA ASN A 210 23.82 -11.74 -8.93
C ASN A 210 24.54 -11.19 -7.68
N ASP A 211 25.51 -10.29 -7.87
CA ASP A 211 26.29 -9.67 -6.80
C ASP A 211 25.43 -8.84 -5.83
N ARG A 212 24.48 -8.02 -6.34
CA ARG A 212 23.62 -7.19 -5.47
C ARG A 212 22.67 -8.01 -4.61
N LYS A 213 22.24 -9.17 -5.10
CA LYS A 213 21.43 -10.11 -4.33
C LYS A 213 22.24 -10.66 -3.15
N ALA A 214 23.47 -11.11 -3.41
CA ALA A 214 24.36 -11.62 -2.37
C ALA A 214 24.65 -10.55 -1.31
N GLU A 215 24.91 -9.31 -1.73
CA GLU A 215 25.12 -8.18 -0.80
C GLU A 215 23.92 -7.92 0.10
N TYR A 216 22.69 -7.98 -0.44
CA TYR A 216 21.47 -7.83 0.36
C TYR A 216 21.28 -8.98 1.35
N ASP A 217 21.49 -10.22 0.90
CA ASP A 217 21.36 -11.40 1.76
C ASP A 217 22.39 -11.35 2.91
N ILE A 218 23.61 -10.89 2.62
CA ILE A 218 24.64 -10.61 3.64
C ILE A 218 24.16 -9.54 4.61
N LEU A 219 23.70 -8.38 4.12
CA LEU A 219 23.18 -7.30 4.97
C LEU A 219 22.06 -7.79 5.90
N ILE A 220 21.11 -8.58 5.39
CA ILE A 220 20.02 -9.11 6.21
C ILE A 220 20.54 -10.10 7.24
N SER A 221 21.51 -10.96 6.90
CA SER A 221 22.14 -11.86 7.87
C SER A 221 22.83 -11.09 8.99
N GLU A 222 23.56 -10.02 8.64
CA GLU A 222 24.23 -9.14 9.59
C GLU A 222 23.22 -8.43 10.50
N VAL A 223 22.13 -7.94 9.94
CA VAL A 223 21.09 -7.22 10.71
C VAL A 223 20.33 -8.15 11.66
N LYS A 224 20.14 -9.43 11.30
CA LYS A 224 19.39 -10.40 12.13
C LYS A 224 19.97 -10.57 13.53
N VAL A 225 21.30 -10.49 13.70
CA VAL A 225 21.93 -10.68 15.02
C VAL A 225 21.55 -9.59 16.03
N LEU A 226 21.00 -8.46 15.56
CA LEU A 226 20.55 -7.36 16.41
C LEU A 226 19.19 -7.63 17.06
N TYR A 227 18.44 -8.61 16.57
CA TYR A 227 17.07 -8.89 17.02
C TYR A 227 16.97 -10.22 17.73
N LYS A 228 16.50 -10.19 18.99
CA LYS A 228 16.37 -11.34 19.88
C LYS A 228 15.63 -12.54 19.28
N GLN A 229 14.63 -12.30 18.44
CA GLN A 229 13.85 -13.35 17.79
C GLN A 229 14.65 -14.26 16.84
N TYR A 230 15.86 -13.86 16.45
CA TYR A 230 16.77 -14.66 15.62
C TYR A 230 17.95 -15.22 16.43
N TRP A 231 17.99 -15.00 17.74
CA TRP A 231 19.04 -15.54 18.58
C TRP A 231 18.83 -17.05 18.79
N PRO A 232 19.91 -17.84 18.84
CA PRO A 232 19.84 -19.22 19.26
C PRO A 232 19.39 -19.33 20.72
N ASP A 233 18.82 -20.48 21.08
CA ASP A 233 18.39 -20.76 22.47
C ASP A 233 19.58 -20.70 23.44
N GLU A 234 20.71 -21.29 23.05
CA GLU A 234 22.00 -21.12 23.72
C GLU A 234 22.78 -20.00 23.02
N LEU A 235 23.01 -18.89 23.72
CA LEU A 235 23.62 -17.69 23.16
C LEU A 235 25.13 -17.61 23.48
N PRO A 236 26.03 -17.83 22.50
CA PRO A 236 27.47 -17.69 22.73
C PRO A 236 27.86 -16.26 23.14
N ALA A 237 28.88 -16.15 24.01
CA ALA A 237 29.40 -14.86 24.47
C ALA A 237 29.79 -13.93 23.30
N LEU A 238 30.37 -14.50 22.24
CA LEU A 238 30.82 -13.78 21.04
C LEU A 238 29.81 -13.77 19.89
N TYR A 239 28.59 -14.27 20.10
CA TYR A 239 27.55 -14.30 19.07
C TYR A 239 27.35 -12.92 18.44
N GLY A 240 27.30 -12.83 17.10
CA GLY A 240 26.99 -11.61 16.35
C GLY A 240 28.11 -10.58 16.24
N GLU A 241 29.30 -10.78 16.83
CA GLU A 241 30.37 -9.78 16.77
C GLU A 241 30.96 -9.62 15.38
N SER A 242 31.16 -10.72 14.66
CA SER A 242 31.61 -10.75 13.27
C SER A 242 30.62 -10.12 12.30
N ASP A 243 29.34 -10.08 12.68
CA ASP A 243 28.24 -9.53 11.89
C ASP A 243 28.06 -8.03 12.15
N ILE A 244 28.36 -7.57 13.37
CA ILE A 244 28.27 -6.15 13.75
C ILE A 244 29.42 -5.34 13.15
N GLU A 245 30.62 -5.91 13.03
CA GLU A 245 31.77 -5.17 12.52
C GLU A 245 31.54 -4.65 11.07
N PRO A 246 31.05 -5.45 10.11
CA PRO A 246 30.63 -4.97 8.79
C PRO A 246 29.56 -3.88 8.84
N LEU A 247 28.55 -4.00 9.72
CA LEU A 247 27.52 -2.98 9.88
C LEU A 247 28.11 -1.67 10.38
N CYS A 248 29.00 -1.72 11.37
CA CYS A 248 29.69 -0.54 11.86
C CYS A 248 30.51 0.12 10.75
N LYS A 249 31.22 -0.65 9.93
CA LYS A 249 31.93 -0.12 8.76
C LYS A 249 30.98 0.54 7.76
N ARG A 250 29.84 -0.09 7.48
CA ARG A 250 28.82 0.39 6.54
C ARG A 250 28.20 1.72 6.96
N PHE A 251 27.95 1.91 8.26
CA PHE A 251 27.32 3.13 8.81
C PHE A 251 28.31 4.14 9.40
N ASN A 252 29.61 3.88 9.29
CA ASN A 252 30.68 4.73 9.83
C ASN A 252 30.60 4.87 11.37
N ASN A 253 30.38 3.76 12.07
CA ASN A 253 30.32 3.66 13.52
C ASN A 253 31.61 3.03 14.10
N GLY A 254 31.95 3.37 15.35
CA GLY A 254 33.10 2.80 16.07
C GLY A 254 32.93 1.32 16.40
N SER A 255 33.51 0.43 15.59
CA SER A 255 33.30 -1.02 15.66
C SER A 255 33.58 -1.60 17.06
N ARG A 256 34.71 -1.26 17.67
CA ARG A 256 35.13 -1.84 18.97
C ARG A 256 34.20 -1.44 20.12
N GLN A 257 33.77 -0.19 20.16
CA GLN A 257 32.89 0.34 21.20
C GLN A 257 31.47 -0.18 21.03
N THR A 258 30.98 -0.26 19.78
CA THR A 258 29.67 -0.82 19.47
C THR A 258 29.60 -2.31 19.81
N ILE A 259 30.64 -3.10 19.53
CA ILE A 259 30.72 -4.52 19.93
C ILE A 259 30.64 -4.67 21.46
N CYS A 260 31.39 -3.85 22.22
CA CYS A 260 31.31 -3.85 23.69
C CYS A 260 29.89 -3.54 24.18
N ALA A 261 29.28 -2.47 23.65
CA ALA A 261 27.92 -2.08 23.99
C ALA A 261 26.88 -3.15 23.61
N TYR A 262 27.12 -3.91 22.53
CA TYR A 262 26.26 -5.01 22.12
C TYR A 262 26.36 -6.22 23.07
N ARG A 263 27.54 -6.53 23.64
CA ARG A 263 27.66 -7.56 24.67
C ARG A 263 26.78 -7.26 25.87
N GLU A 264 26.82 -6.03 26.37
CA GLU A 264 25.97 -5.57 27.48
C GLU A 264 24.47 -5.62 27.11
N TYR A 265 24.13 -5.27 25.86
CA TYR A 265 22.76 -5.41 25.35
C TYR A 265 22.28 -6.88 25.35
N LYS A 266 23.13 -7.82 24.95
CA LYS A 266 22.83 -9.27 25.02
C LYS A 266 22.66 -9.74 26.47
N GLU A 267 23.60 -9.38 27.35
CA GLU A 267 23.57 -9.74 28.78
C GLU A 267 22.32 -9.23 29.50
N SER A 268 21.87 -8.02 29.16
CA SER A 268 20.63 -7.45 29.69
C SER A 268 19.34 -8.06 29.11
N GLY A 269 19.45 -9.01 28.18
CA GLY A 269 18.31 -9.63 27.50
C GLY A 269 17.52 -8.66 26.63
N SER A 270 18.23 -7.77 25.93
CA SER A 270 17.69 -6.71 25.06
C SER A 270 17.05 -5.52 25.77
N LYS A 271 17.33 -5.31 27.06
CA LYS A 271 16.72 -4.24 27.86
C LYS A 271 17.56 -2.96 27.89
N GLU A 272 18.88 -3.08 27.95
CA GLU A 272 19.79 -1.95 28.05
C GLU A 272 20.45 -1.62 26.70
N ILE A 273 20.19 -0.42 26.18
CA ILE A 273 20.79 0.06 24.93
C ILE A 273 21.76 1.20 25.27
N LYS A 274 23.06 0.91 25.28
CA LYS A 274 24.09 1.94 25.45
C LYS A 274 24.22 2.81 24.19
N ARG A 275 24.78 4.02 24.35
CA ARG A 275 24.84 5.05 23.30
C ARG A 275 25.44 4.54 21.99
N GLN A 276 26.57 3.85 22.04
CA GLN A 276 27.31 3.39 20.86
C GLN A 276 26.55 2.33 20.05
N PHE A 277 25.75 1.51 20.74
CA PHE A 277 24.85 0.56 20.09
C PHE A 277 23.59 1.27 19.56
N LYS A 278 23.05 2.24 20.32
CA LYS A 278 21.93 3.08 19.89
C LYS A 278 22.22 3.82 18.58
N GLU A 279 23.42 4.36 18.43
CA GLU A 279 23.85 5.04 17.19
C GLU A 279 23.78 4.11 15.97
N LEU A 280 24.17 2.84 16.11
CA LEU A 280 24.06 1.85 15.05
C LEU A 280 22.60 1.54 14.72
N LEU A 281 21.76 1.34 15.75
CA LEU A 281 20.32 1.11 15.55
C LEU A 281 19.63 2.29 14.88
N ILE A 282 19.97 3.53 15.27
CA ILE A 282 19.44 4.73 14.62
C ILE A 282 19.86 4.74 13.15
N ALA A 283 21.13 4.49 12.84
CA ALA A 283 21.61 4.46 11.45
C ALA A 283 20.83 3.43 10.61
N LEU A 284 20.62 2.22 11.13
CA LEU A 284 19.82 1.18 10.48
C LEU A 284 18.35 1.60 10.30
N HIS A 285 17.76 2.28 11.27
CA HIS A 285 16.39 2.77 11.18
C HIS A 285 16.22 3.96 10.22
N THR A 286 17.32 4.57 9.74
CA THR A 286 17.23 5.60 8.69
C THR A 286 17.11 5.01 7.28
N ILE A 287 17.24 3.69 7.11
CA ILE A 287 17.01 3.04 5.82
C ILE A 287 15.55 3.22 5.41
N ALA A 288 15.34 3.94 4.31
CA ALA A 288 14.00 4.17 3.77
C ALA A 288 13.42 2.86 3.22
N ILE A 289 12.37 2.35 3.87
CA ILE A 289 11.64 1.14 3.45
C ILE A 289 10.66 1.43 2.32
N SER A 290 10.03 2.60 2.36
CA SER A 290 9.07 3.01 1.35
C SER A 290 9.09 4.52 1.17
N ILE A 291 8.55 4.98 0.04
CA ILE A 291 8.34 6.40 -0.24
C ILE A 291 7.12 6.99 0.50
N ALA A 292 6.48 6.21 1.39
CA ALA A 292 5.24 6.61 2.05
C ALA A 292 5.42 7.90 2.87
N GLU A 293 6.57 8.05 3.56
CA GLU A 293 6.88 9.28 4.29
C GLU A 293 7.03 10.49 3.37
N CYS A 294 7.70 10.32 2.22
CA CYS A 294 7.81 11.39 1.23
C CYS A 294 6.43 11.82 0.73
N GLU A 295 5.55 10.87 0.42
CA GLU A 295 4.18 11.17 -0.05
C GLU A 295 3.29 11.77 1.02
N ARG A 296 3.42 11.32 2.29
CA ARG A 296 2.82 12.01 3.44
C ARG A 296 3.27 13.47 3.51
N GLY A 297 4.56 13.71 3.35
CA GLY A 297 5.13 15.06 3.27
C GLY A 297 4.50 15.90 2.15
N PHE A 298 4.48 15.41 0.91
CA PHE A 298 3.84 16.12 -0.20
C PHE A 298 2.35 16.40 0.05
N SER A 299 1.63 15.44 0.63
CA SER A 299 0.23 15.62 1.00
C SER A 299 0.05 16.73 2.05
N GLN A 300 0.88 16.75 3.10
CA GLN A 300 0.84 17.79 4.12
C GLN A 300 1.20 19.15 3.54
N MET A 301 2.22 19.23 2.68
CA MET A 301 2.60 20.46 2.01
C MET A 301 1.46 21.01 1.16
N ASN A 302 0.77 20.15 0.40
CA ASN A 302 -0.39 20.56 -0.38
C ASN A 302 -1.51 21.11 0.51
N LEU A 303 -1.80 20.48 1.66
CA LEU A 303 -2.79 20.98 2.62
C LEU A 303 -2.39 22.35 3.17
N ILE A 304 -1.14 22.51 3.61
CA ILE A 304 -0.60 23.77 4.15
C ILE A 304 -0.73 24.89 3.10
N CYS A 305 -0.14 24.69 1.91
CA CYS A 305 -0.09 25.72 0.86
C CYS A 305 -1.47 26.05 0.28
N THR A 306 -2.37 25.06 0.17
CA THR A 306 -3.73 25.28 -0.37
C THR A 306 -4.64 25.97 0.65
N SER A 307 -4.50 25.64 1.94
CA SER A 307 -5.37 26.19 3.00
C SER A 307 -5.24 27.70 3.16
N THR A 308 -4.02 28.23 3.02
CA THR A 308 -3.77 29.66 3.23
C THR A 308 -4.04 30.51 2.00
N ARG A 309 -4.06 29.94 0.78
CA ARG A 309 -4.13 30.61 -0.55
C ARG A 309 -3.12 31.78 -0.77
N ALA A 310 -2.40 32.18 0.27
CA ALA A 310 -1.35 33.17 0.30
C ALA A 310 0.02 32.49 0.15
N SER A 311 0.96 33.18 -0.47
CA SER A 311 2.35 32.73 -0.60
C SER A 311 3.01 32.73 0.77
N LEU A 312 3.14 31.56 1.40
CA LEU A 312 3.91 31.37 2.62
C LEU A 312 5.40 31.44 2.29
N LEU A 313 6.19 32.09 3.15
CA LEU A 313 7.65 32.00 3.08
C LEU A 313 8.09 30.54 3.24
N THR A 314 9.17 30.17 2.56
CA THR A 314 9.75 28.81 2.62
C THR A 314 10.03 28.37 4.06
N GLU A 315 10.52 29.28 4.91
CA GLU A 315 10.79 29.01 6.33
C GLU A 315 9.51 28.68 7.11
N THR A 316 8.42 29.41 6.87
CA THR A 316 7.11 29.16 7.48
C THR A 316 6.55 27.82 7.02
N THR A 317 6.61 27.53 5.73
CA THR A 317 6.17 26.24 5.17
C THR A 317 6.96 25.08 5.75
N SER A 318 8.29 25.22 5.85
CA SER A 318 9.17 24.22 6.46
C SER A 318 8.83 23.98 7.93
N SER A 319 8.60 25.05 8.70
CA SER A 319 8.23 24.95 10.12
C SER A 319 6.88 24.25 10.31
N LEU A 320 5.87 24.60 9.51
CA LEU A 320 4.56 23.94 9.54
C LEU A 320 4.66 22.47 9.11
N MET A 321 5.46 22.16 8.10
CA MET A 321 5.71 20.78 7.67
C MET A 321 6.33 19.95 8.80
N PHE A 322 7.36 20.48 9.48
CA PHE A 322 7.99 19.81 10.62
C PHE A 322 6.98 19.54 11.74
N LEU A 323 6.15 20.53 12.09
CA LEU A 323 5.10 20.36 13.11
C LEU A 323 4.06 19.31 12.72
N ASN A 324 3.63 19.25 11.46
CA ASN A 324 2.60 18.31 11.03
C ASN A 324 3.13 16.88 10.83
N LEU A 325 4.43 16.73 10.52
CA LEU A 325 5.05 15.42 10.28
C LEU A 325 5.66 14.80 11.54
N VAL A 326 6.28 15.63 12.40
CA VAL A 326 7.07 15.17 13.56
C VAL A 326 6.45 15.60 14.89
N GLY A 327 5.56 16.60 14.87
CA GLY A 327 4.94 17.11 16.08
C GLY A 327 4.06 16.07 16.79
N PRO A 328 3.87 16.22 18.12
CA PRO A 328 2.97 15.34 18.86
C PRO A 328 1.52 15.52 18.36
N PRO A 329 0.67 14.48 18.48
CA PRO A 329 -0.76 14.63 18.25
C PRO A 329 -1.31 15.80 19.07
N PHE A 330 -2.26 16.56 18.52
CA PHE A 330 -2.82 17.76 19.17
C PHE A 330 -3.23 17.52 20.63
N ARG A 331 -3.81 16.35 20.93
CA ARG A 331 -4.22 15.94 22.29
C ARG A 331 -3.06 15.82 23.30
N ARG A 332 -1.82 15.66 22.82
CA ARG A 332 -0.59 15.54 23.62
C ARG A 332 0.27 16.80 23.54
N PHE A 333 -0.13 17.80 22.74
CA PHE A 333 0.62 19.04 22.61
C PHE A 333 0.41 19.91 23.86
N ASN A 334 1.50 20.24 24.55
CA ASN A 334 1.48 21.18 25.66
C ASN A 334 1.95 22.57 25.17
N PRO A 335 1.05 23.56 25.01
CA PRO A 335 1.41 24.87 24.50
C PRO A 335 2.15 25.75 25.53
N ILE A 336 2.08 25.43 26.83
CA ILE A 336 2.51 26.33 27.91
C ILE A 336 3.98 26.77 27.78
N PRO A 337 4.97 25.87 27.58
CA PRO A 337 6.37 26.28 27.49
C PRO A 337 6.64 27.19 26.29
N TYR A 338 5.94 26.96 25.17
CA TYR A 338 6.08 27.73 23.94
C TYR A 338 5.51 29.14 24.11
N VAL A 339 4.31 29.27 24.71
CA VAL A 339 3.69 30.56 24.99
C VAL A 339 4.55 31.37 25.96
N GLN A 340 5.07 30.74 27.02
CA GLN A 340 5.96 31.40 27.97
C GLN A 340 7.24 31.92 27.30
N SER A 341 7.88 31.10 26.45
CA SER A 341 9.06 31.52 25.66
C SER A 341 8.73 32.65 24.68
N TRP A 342 7.56 32.60 24.02
CA TRP A 342 7.10 33.62 23.08
C TRP A 342 6.89 34.97 23.77
N LEU A 343 6.26 34.97 24.94
CA LEU A 343 6.07 36.17 25.78
C LEU A 343 7.40 36.71 26.32
N ALA A 344 8.33 35.83 26.71
CA ALA A 344 9.66 36.22 27.20
C ALA A 344 10.51 36.92 26.13
N LYS A 345 10.24 36.67 24.84
CA LYS A 345 10.89 37.35 23.69
C LYS A 345 10.32 38.74 23.39
N GLY A 346 9.56 39.34 24.32
CA GLY A 346 9.01 40.69 24.19
C GLY A 346 7.83 40.81 23.24
N ARG A 347 7.23 39.67 22.81
CA ARG A 347 5.97 39.69 22.06
C ARG A 347 4.83 39.81 23.07
N GLY A 348 4.11 40.94 22.99
CA GLY A 348 3.11 41.31 23.99
C GLY A 348 1.97 40.31 24.11
N ARG A 349 1.37 40.27 25.30
CA ARG A 349 0.04 39.66 25.47
C ARG A 349 -0.98 40.48 24.66
N ALA A 350 -2.10 39.91 24.26
CA ALA A 350 -3.14 40.64 23.50
C ALA A 350 -3.66 41.93 24.19
N HIS A 351 -3.34 42.09 25.48
CA HIS A 351 -3.68 43.19 26.38
C HIS A 351 -2.49 44.14 26.66
N ASP A 352 -1.36 43.96 25.97
CA ASP A 352 -0.16 44.77 26.15
C ASP A 352 -0.25 46.05 25.30
N SER A 353 -0.63 47.15 25.96
CA SER A 353 -0.85 48.47 25.35
C SER A 353 0.44 49.18 24.90
N ARG A 354 1.62 48.54 25.04
CA ARG A 354 2.93 49.10 24.67
C ARG A 354 3.25 49.10 23.18
N SER A 355 2.35 48.60 22.32
CA SER A 355 2.54 48.61 20.84
C SER A 355 1.97 49.87 20.16
N LYS A 356 1.50 50.86 20.92
CA LYS A 356 1.10 52.19 20.41
C LYS A 356 2.05 53.26 20.97
N ALA A 357 3.25 53.35 20.41
CA ALA A 357 4.13 54.51 20.52
C ALA A 357 4.94 54.62 19.22
#